data_AF-A0A0N9N611-F1
#
_entry.id   AF-A0A0N9N611-F1
#
_cell.length_a   1.000
_cell.length_b   1.000
_cell.length_c   1.000
_cell.angle_alpha   90.00
_cell.angle_beta   90.00
_cell.angle_gamma   90.00
#
_symmetry.space_group_name_H-M   'P 1'
#
loop_
_entity.id
_entity.type
_entity.pdbx_description
1 polymer ?
#
loop_
_entity_poly.entity_id
_entity_poly.type
_entity_poly.pdbx_seq_one_letter_code
_entity_poly.pdbx_strand_id
1 'polypeptide(L)'
;MTTTESTGVPVVWGVGAATALTAISCATASLIGVDNLDIVPDSQRLTIRAAVVALVVGVTVLLLLWHLAARARSDRPSRLDAATTWLSLCLFAAVAIWTRILAGSLADDFATLRLLDVGYSVPLALIGLSCAVIGMLCVGAVSHGVWVTARDSEPQPMLGLSRSTAISAAVTFTVCAAVVAGSVVVARPALTIQQHTAPEAKVPAFPESMDTVTFRHRIGGSRVAVIPTDGGFVTVTGDDVTAYDASTGAPVWSFDGRAIGGIKTPSAASAQLTTGAEAQVLVLPGESLTVGLDVVTGAVRWRSADPWDGGRWRVRGAAGFDAGETTQAESTEVTLMNPDDGTVQRRISLPCSPKVAVTRIHVLRTECGAPNTLVVAESATGREQRVTVDPTIDWRYRQISAIGSGHFAATFTTRPFDDGNPTFTAIIEEESGSVVDQFTSTTTTLSALYDGKIALIDAPQKGAPFFGTTPAVMVRDVHAHRWTRIPAAGIPTQPGFVEPVWLGDTVVVGARDGFLVVNPRQRSVTRRPAQCLPGTLTHDLSLRSLTVVPGAVLAVCFGSRGGSVMTEIVGLR
;
A
#
# COMPACT_ATOMS: atom_id res chain seq x y z
N MET A 1 -39.78 -62.87 -16.01
CA MET A 1 -39.85 -61.54 -15.38
C MET A 1 -38.44 -61.12 -15.03
N THR A 2 -37.81 -60.34 -15.89
CA THR A 2 -36.52 -59.70 -15.62
C THR A 2 -36.81 -58.45 -14.80
N THR A 3 -36.44 -58.45 -13.52
CA THR A 3 -36.38 -57.25 -12.71
C THR A 3 -35.36 -56.32 -13.34
N THR A 4 -35.82 -55.34 -14.12
CA THR A 4 -35.00 -54.20 -14.49
C THR A 4 -34.74 -53.41 -13.21
N GLU A 5 -33.67 -53.77 -12.51
CA GLU A 5 -33.13 -52.98 -11.40
C GLU A 5 -32.91 -51.56 -11.92
N SER A 6 -33.52 -50.58 -11.23
CA SER A 6 -33.32 -49.18 -11.56
C SER A 6 -31.87 -48.79 -11.23
N THR A 7 -30.99 -48.87 -12.20
CA THR A 7 -29.56 -48.52 -12.09
C THR A 7 -29.32 -47.04 -11.77
N GLY A 8 -30.34 -46.18 -11.81
CA GLY A 8 -30.21 -44.74 -11.61
C GLY A 8 -29.96 -44.31 -10.15
N VAL A 9 -30.57 -44.95 -9.16
CA VAL A 9 -30.47 -44.51 -7.75
C VAL A 9 -29.05 -44.67 -7.19
N PRO A 10 -28.35 -45.81 -7.39
CA PRO A 10 -26.97 -45.98 -6.91
C PRO A 10 -26.00 -44.96 -7.50
N VAL A 11 -26.19 -44.61 -8.79
CA VAL A 11 -25.34 -43.66 -9.52
C VAL A 11 -25.50 -42.24 -8.97
N VAL A 12 -26.74 -41.77 -8.77
CA VAL A 12 -27.00 -40.43 -8.19
C VAL A 12 -26.46 -40.33 -6.76
N TRP A 13 -26.53 -41.42 -6.00
CA TRP A 13 -26.01 -41.50 -4.64
C TRP A 13 -24.47 -41.37 -4.61
N GLY A 14 -23.78 -42.11 -5.48
CA GLY A 14 -22.32 -42.04 -5.62
C GLY A 14 -21.84 -40.66 -6.06
N VAL A 15 -22.51 -40.04 -7.04
CA VAL A 15 -22.22 -38.67 -7.48
C VAL A 15 -22.44 -37.66 -6.35
N GLY A 16 -23.56 -37.75 -5.64
CA GLY A 16 -23.86 -36.87 -4.50
C GLY A 16 -22.78 -36.95 -3.41
N ALA A 17 -22.37 -38.16 -3.03
CA ALA A 17 -21.32 -38.35 -2.04
C ALA A 17 -19.95 -37.82 -2.51
N ALA A 18 -19.57 -38.08 -3.77
CA ALA A 18 -18.32 -37.61 -4.34
C ALA A 18 -18.25 -36.08 -4.39
N THR A 19 -19.33 -35.42 -4.83
CA THR A 19 -19.40 -33.95 -4.85
C THR A 19 -19.38 -33.34 -3.45
N ALA A 20 -20.04 -33.96 -2.46
CA ALA A 20 -19.99 -33.46 -1.09
C ALA A 20 -18.58 -33.57 -0.47
N LEU A 21 -17.87 -34.68 -0.71
CA LEU A 21 -16.47 -34.82 -0.28
C LEU A 21 -15.54 -33.83 -0.97
N THR A 22 -15.77 -33.57 -2.27
CA THR A 22 -15.02 -32.56 -3.03
C THR A 22 -15.30 -31.16 -2.47
N ALA A 23 -16.55 -30.85 -2.14
CA ALA A 23 -16.95 -29.59 -1.53
C ALA A 23 -16.22 -29.34 -0.21
N ILE A 24 -16.18 -30.34 0.67
CA ILE A 24 -15.47 -30.27 1.95
C ILE A 24 -13.98 -30.09 1.72
N SER A 25 -13.37 -30.91 0.84
CA SER A 25 -11.93 -30.86 0.57
C SER A 25 -11.48 -29.50 0.03
N CYS A 26 -12.23 -28.96 -0.95
CA CYS A 26 -11.95 -27.65 -1.52
C CYS A 26 -12.19 -26.51 -0.52
N ALA A 27 -13.24 -26.59 0.32
CA ALA A 27 -13.49 -25.62 1.38
C ALA A 27 -12.37 -25.62 2.43
N THR A 28 -11.92 -26.80 2.87
CA THR A 28 -10.81 -26.92 3.83
C THR A 28 -9.50 -26.41 3.23
N ALA A 29 -9.18 -26.79 1.99
CA ALA A 29 -7.99 -26.30 1.30
C ALA A 29 -8.04 -24.76 1.09
N SER A 30 -9.23 -24.22 0.76
CA SER A 30 -9.43 -22.78 0.69
C SER A 30 -9.15 -22.11 2.03
N LEU A 31 -9.69 -22.62 3.14
CA LEU A 31 -9.49 -22.05 4.48
C LEU A 31 -8.03 -22.11 4.93
N ILE A 32 -7.30 -23.17 4.58
CA ILE A 32 -5.85 -23.26 4.86
C ILE A 32 -5.09 -22.20 4.05
N GLY A 33 -5.54 -21.89 2.83
CA GLY A 33 -4.94 -20.84 2.00
C GLY A 33 -5.38 -19.40 2.33
N VAL A 34 -6.31 -19.21 3.28
CA VAL A 34 -6.83 -17.87 3.66
C VAL A 34 -5.79 -17.06 4.43
N ASP A 35 -4.79 -17.66 5.06
CA ASP A 35 -3.77 -16.92 5.81
C ASP A 35 -2.96 -15.97 4.89
N ASN A 36 -2.96 -16.22 3.58
CA ASN A 36 -2.36 -15.33 2.57
C ASN A 36 -3.29 -14.17 2.14
N LEU A 37 -4.53 -14.08 2.68
CA LEU A 37 -5.55 -13.08 2.35
C LEU A 37 -5.69 -11.94 3.36
N ASP A 38 -4.88 -11.88 4.42
CA ASP A 38 -4.92 -10.83 5.47
C ASP A 38 -4.80 -9.40 4.92
N ILE A 39 -4.41 -9.30 3.66
CA ILE A 39 -4.17 -8.09 2.92
C ILE A 39 -5.47 -7.51 2.29
N VAL A 40 -6.60 -8.24 2.33
CA VAL A 40 -7.90 -7.76 1.81
C VAL A 40 -9.06 -8.15 2.74
N PRO A 41 -9.41 -7.32 3.73
CA PRO A 41 -10.37 -7.70 4.77
C PRO A 41 -11.71 -8.17 4.23
N ASP A 42 -12.24 -7.52 3.18
CA ASP A 42 -13.56 -7.86 2.64
C ASP A 42 -13.54 -9.10 1.73
N SER A 43 -12.48 -9.28 0.93
CA SER A 43 -12.35 -10.50 0.12
C SER A 43 -11.96 -11.72 0.95
N GLN A 44 -11.21 -11.53 2.04
CA GLN A 44 -10.95 -12.55 3.05
C GLN A 44 -12.26 -12.99 3.72
N ARG A 45 -13.06 -12.03 4.21
CA ARG A 45 -14.40 -12.32 4.75
C ARG A 45 -15.27 -13.07 3.75
N LEU A 46 -15.23 -12.67 2.49
CA LEU A 46 -16.04 -13.28 1.44
C LEU A 46 -15.58 -14.71 1.10
N THR A 47 -14.26 -14.94 1.03
CA THR A 47 -13.67 -16.27 0.78
C THR A 47 -13.93 -17.21 1.96
N ILE A 48 -13.74 -16.74 3.20
CA ILE A 48 -14.09 -17.49 4.41
C ILE A 48 -15.58 -17.85 4.41
N ARG A 49 -16.47 -16.89 4.13
CA ARG A 49 -17.91 -17.13 4.06
C ARG A 49 -18.25 -18.19 3.01
N ALA A 50 -17.69 -18.08 1.81
CA ALA A 50 -17.91 -19.06 0.73
C ALA A 50 -17.42 -20.47 1.13
N ALA A 51 -16.22 -20.58 1.71
CA ALA A 51 -15.66 -21.85 2.16
C ALA A 51 -16.47 -22.46 3.31
N VAL A 52 -16.88 -21.66 4.31
CA VAL A 52 -17.73 -22.13 5.42
C VAL A 52 -19.09 -22.61 4.90
N VAL A 53 -19.72 -21.89 3.97
CA VAL A 53 -20.99 -22.31 3.35
C VAL A 53 -20.80 -23.63 2.59
N ALA A 54 -19.76 -23.75 1.77
CA ALA A 54 -19.45 -24.98 1.05
C ALA A 54 -19.23 -26.17 2.00
N LEU A 55 -18.52 -25.95 3.10
CA LEU A 55 -18.26 -26.96 4.13
C LEU A 55 -19.56 -27.42 4.82
N VAL A 56 -20.38 -26.48 5.29
CA VAL A 56 -21.66 -26.77 5.96
C VAL A 56 -22.61 -27.53 5.03
N VAL A 57 -22.74 -27.08 3.78
CA VAL A 57 -23.61 -27.73 2.79
C VAL A 57 -23.08 -29.12 2.43
N GLY A 58 -21.77 -29.28 2.21
CA GLY A 58 -21.14 -30.57 1.93
C GLY A 58 -21.36 -31.59 3.05
N VAL A 59 -21.16 -31.20 4.32
CA VAL A 59 -21.45 -32.05 5.48
C VAL A 59 -22.94 -32.40 5.55
N THR A 60 -23.81 -31.43 5.30
CA THR A 60 -25.27 -31.64 5.32
C THR A 60 -25.70 -32.63 4.24
N VAL A 61 -25.15 -32.53 3.02
CA VAL A 61 -25.40 -33.49 1.94
C VAL A 61 -24.98 -34.90 2.33
N LEU A 62 -23.79 -35.09 2.91
CA LEU A 62 -23.33 -36.41 3.36
C LEU A 62 -24.24 -37.00 4.43
N LEU A 63 -24.64 -36.19 5.42
CA LEU A 63 -25.55 -36.64 6.49
C LEU A 63 -26.93 -37.00 5.94
N LEU A 64 -27.47 -36.20 5.01
CA LEU A 64 -28.76 -36.48 4.37
C LEU A 64 -28.71 -37.73 3.50
N LEU A 65 -27.65 -37.89 2.69
CA LEU A 65 -27.44 -39.11 1.92
C LEU A 65 -27.38 -40.31 2.87
N TRP A 66 -26.48 -40.29 3.86
CA TRP A 66 -26.35 -41.35 4.86
C TRP A 66 -27.70 -41.71 5.50
N HIS A 67 -28.49 -40.71 5.90
CA HIS A 67 -29.80 -40.92 6.49
C HIS A 67 -30.77 -41.62 5.51
N LEU A 68 -30.77 -41.22 4.24
CA LEU A 68 -31.55 -41.85 3.18
C LEU A 68 -31.12 -43.32 2.94
N ALA A 69 -29.83 -43.65 2.96
CA ALA A 69 -29.39 -45.05 2.83
C ALA A 69 -29.72 -45.91 4.06
N ALA A 70 -29.58 -45.36 5.26
CA ALA A 70 -29.99 -46.06 6.48
C ALA A 70 -31.49 -46.37 6.45
N ARG A 71 -32.30 -45.45 5.91
CA ARG A 71 -33.75 -45.63 5.74
C ARG A 71 -34.15 -46.56 4.62
N ALA A 72 -33.42 -46.62 3.52
CA ALA A 72 -33.69 -47.60 2.46
C ALA A 72 -33.61 -49.04 2.99
N ARG A 73 -33.02 -49.26 4.17
CA ARG A 73 -33.00 -50.54 4.88
C ARG A 73 -34.13 -50.73 5.90
N SER A 74 -34.97 -49.74 6.15
CA SER A 74 -36.05 -49.77 7.15
C SER A 74 -37.42 -49.51 6.51
N ASP A 75 -38.31 -50.50 6.53
CA ASP A 75 -39.64 -50.49 5.87
C ASP A 75 -40.71 -49.55 6.46
N ARG A 76 -40.35 -48.49 7.22
CA ARG A 76 -41.33 -47.60 7.86
C ARG A 76 -41.34 -46.19 7.25
N PRO A 77 -42.39 -45.80 6.50
CA PRO A 77 -42.56 -44.43 6.06
C PRO A 77 -42.84 -43.52 7.27
N SER A 78 -42.14 -42.38 7.36
CA SER A 78 -42.26 -41.45 8.49
C SER A 78 -42.45 -40.00 8.00
N ARG A 79 -43.14 -39.17 8.80
CA ARG A 79 -43.39 -37.73 8.52
C ARG A 79 -42.12 -36.89 8.26
N LEU A 80 -40.94 -37.45 8.52
CA LEU A 80 -39.65 -36.83 8.30
C LEU A 80 -39.28 -36.67 6.80
N ASP A 81 -39.96 -37.37 5.87
CA ASP A 81 -39.68 -37.26 4.43
C ASP A 81 -40.11 -35.91 3.84
N ALA A 82 -41.25 -35.38 4.30
CA ALA A 82 -41.66 -34.02 3.95
C ALA A 82 -40.70 -32.99 4.54
N ALA A 83 -40.25 -33.20 5.78
CA ALA A 83 -39.32 -32.30 6.47
C ALA A 83 -37.94 -32.26 5.79
N THR A 84 -37.38 -33.40 5.36
CA THR A 84 -36.10 -33.47 4.64
C THR A 84 -36.19 -32.83 3.25
N THR A 85 -37.30 -33.02 2.54
CA THR A 85 -37.53 -32.38 1.24
C THR A 85 -37.67 -30.85 1.38
N TRP A 86 -38.43 -30.38 2.36
CA TRP A 86 -38.53 -28.95 2.68
C TRP A 86 -37.19 -28.37 3.13
N LEU A 87 -36.45 -29.07 3.97
CA LEU A 87 -35.11 -28.67 4.39
C LEU A 87 -34.18 -28.52 3.18
N SER A 88 -34.24 -29.46 2.23
CA SER A 88 -33.41 -29.43 1.02
C SER A 88 -33.75 -28.24 0.09
N LEU A 89 -35.04 -27.92 -0.07
CA LEU A 89 -35.51 -26.76 -0.83
C LEU A 89 -35.11 -25.44 -0.17
N CYS A 90 -35.25 -25.34 1.15
CA CYS A 90 -34.82 -24.17 1.92
C CYS A 90 -33.31 -23.96 1.83
N LEU A 91 -32.52 -25.04 1.94
CA LEU A 91 -31.07 -24.96 1.78
C LEU A 91 -30.68 -24.56 0.35
N PHE A 92 -31.36 -25.11 -0.66
CA PHE A 92 -31.12 -24.75 -2.06
C PHE A 92 -31.40 -23.26 -2.33
N ALA A 93 -32.54 -22.75 -1.85
CA ALA A 93 -32.88 -21.34 -1.97
C ALA A 93 -31.85 -20.44 -1.25
N ALA A 94 -31.42 -20.84 -0.04
CA ALA A 94 -30.39 -20.13 0.70
C ALA A 94 -29.04 -20.08 -0.06
N VAL A 95 -28.61 -21.21 -0.64
CA VAL A 95 -27.36 -21.28 -1.42
C VAL A 95 -27.47 -20.50 -2.73
N ALA A 96 -28.63 -20.51 -3.40
CA ALA A 96 -28.89 -19.72 -4.62
C ALA A 96 -28.86 -18.21 -4.37
N ILE A 97 -29.47 -17.76 -3.26
CA ILE A 97 -29.42 -16.35 -2.83
C ILE A 97 -27.97 -15.98 -2.51
N TRP A 98 -27.25 -16.84 -1.77
CA TRP A 98 -25.86 -16.62 -1.43
C TRP A 98 -24.95 -16.54 -2.65
N THR A 99 -25.06 -17.48 -3.60
CA THR A 99 -24.28 -17.45 -4.86
C THR A 99 -24.53 -16.18 -5.65
N ARG A 100 -25.77 -15.68 -5.68
CA ARG A 100 -26.09 -14.42 -6.37
C ARG A 100 -25.46 -13.21 -5.68
N ILE A 101 -25.52 -13.14 -4.34
CA ILE A 101 -24.86 -12.08 -3.56
C ILE A 101 -23.34 -12.14 -3.75
N LEU A 102 -22.79 -13.36 -3.75
CA LEU A 102 -21.36 -13.61 -3.95
C LEU A 102 -20.92 -13.20 -5.37
N ALA A 103 -21.70 -13.55 -6.40
CA ALA A 103 -21.38 -13.22 -7.79
C ALA A 103 -21.45 -11.71 -8.06
N GLY A 104 -22.40 -11.00 -7.43
CA GLY A 104 -22.48 -9.54 -7.54
C GLY A 104 -21.30 -8.83 -6.90
N SER A 105 -20.95 -9.23 -5.67
CA SER A 105 -19.80 -8.64 -4.94
C SER A 105 -18.45 -9.01 -5.57
N LEU A 106 -18.27 -10.27 -5.98
CA LEU A 106 -17.04 -10.73 -6.62
C LEU A 106 -16.81 -10.10 -7.99
N ALA A 107 -17.85 -9.74 -8.74
CA ALA A 107 -17.68 -9.19 -10.09
C ALA A 107 -16.90 -7.87 -10.08
N ASP A 108 -17.15 -7.04 -9.06
CA ASP A 108 -16.48 -5.75 -8.91
C ASP A 108 -15.03 -5.92 -8.39
N ASP A 109 -14.80 -6.87 -7.48
CA ASP A 109 -13.48 -7.14 -6.88
C ASP A 109 -12.60 -8.11 -7.68
N PHE A 110 -13.14 -8.71 -8.76
CA PHE A 110 -12.49 -9.80 -9.47
C PHE A 110 -11.17 -9.41 -10.12
N ALA A 111 -11.12 -8.18 -10.65
CA ALA A 111 -9.91 -7.64 -11.27
C ALA A 111 -8.78 -7.52 -10.22
N THR A 112 -9.12 -7.01 -9.04
CA THR A 112 -8.21 -6.84 -7.91
C THR A 112 -7.73 -8.17 -7.34
N LEU A 113 -8.65 -9.13 -7.16
CA LEU A 113 -8.34 -10.48 -6.70
C LEU A 113 -7.37 -11.24 -7.63
N ARG A 114 -7.47 -11.01 -8.95
CA ARG A 114 -6.51 -11.58 -9.91
C ARG A 114 -5.11 -10.99 -9.79
N LEU A 115 -5.01 -9.71 -9.48
CA LEU A 115 -3.73 -9.01 -9.36
C LEU A 115 -2.99 -9.36 -8.06
N LEU A 116 -3.72 -9.69 -7.00
CA LEU A 116 -3.16 -10.10 -5.72
C LEU A 116 -2.49 -11.47 -5.75
N ASP A 117 -2.69 -12.26 -6.81
CA ASP A 117 -2.18 -13.63 -6.91
C ASP A 117 -2.59 -14.45 -5.68
N VAL A 118 -3.86 -14.29 -5.27
CA VAL A 118 -4.46 -15.10 -4.21
C VAL A 118 -4.57 -16.52 -4.76
N GLY A 119 -3.47 -17.25 -4.61
CA GLY A 119 -3.25 -18.57 -5.16
C GLY A 119 -4.36 -19.50 -4.70
N TYR A 120 -5.12 -20.01 -5.66
CA TYR A 120 -6.06 -21.13 -5.58
C TYR A 120 -7.20 -21.06 -4.56
N SER A 121 -7.17 -20.25 -3.50
CA SER A 121 -8.16 -20.28 -2.40
C SER A 121 -9.54 -19.83 -2.86
N VAL A 122 -9.64 -18.70 -3.58
CA VAL A 122 -10.90 -18.22 -4.18
C VAL A 122 -11.50 -19.24 -5.18
N PRO A 123 -10.76 -19.74 -6.19
CA PRO A 123 -11.31 -20.76 -7.09
C PRO A 123 -11.66 -22.06 -6.36
N LEU A 124 -10.88 -22.50 -5.35
CA LEU A 124 -11.22 -23.67 -4.55
C LEU A 124 -12.51 -23.46 -3.75
N ALA A 125 -12.72 -22.29 -3.14
CA ALA A 125 -13.99 -21.97 -2.47
C ALA A 125 -15.17 -22.03 -3.45
N LEU A 126 -15.00 -21.48 -4.67
CA LEU A 126 -16.04 -21.50 -5.70
C LEU A 126 -16.33 -22.91 -6.22
N ILE A 127 -15.29 -23.73 -6.46
CA ILE A 127 -15.44 -25.15 -6.83
C ILE A 127 -16.17 -25.89 -5.71
N GLY A 128 -15.76 -25.65 -4.45
CA GLY A 128 -16.37 -26.30 -3.29
C GLY A 128 -17.85 -25.97 -3.15
N LEU A 129 -18.22 -24.69 -3.28
CA LEU A 129 -19.60 -24.21 -3.25
C LEU A 129 -20.43 -24.87 -4.35
N SER A 130 -19.86 -25.01 -5.55
CA SER A 130 -20.52 -25.60 -6.70
C SER A 130 -20.78 -27.10 -6.54
N CYS A 131 -19.78 -27.83 -6.04
CA CYS A 131 -19.94 -29.24 -5.69
C CYS A 131 -21.00 -29.43 -4.60
N ALA A 132 -21.11 -28.50 -3.65
CA ALA A 132 -22.12 -28.54 -2.61
C ALA A 132 -23.55 -28.38 -3.18
N VAL A 133 -23.75 -27.48 -4.16
CA VAL A 133 -25.02 -27.32 -4.89
C VAL A 133 -25.41 -28.59 -5.65
N ILE A 134 -24.45 -29.21 -6.34
CA ILE A 134 -24.69 -30.45 -7.08
C ILE A 134 -25.08 -31.58 -6.12
N GLY A 135 -24.36 -31.73 -5.01
CA GLY A 135 -24.69 -32.70 -3.97
C GLY A 135 -26.10 -32.53 -3.42
N MET A 136 -26.53 -31.28 -3.20
CA MET A 136 -27.89 -30.95 -2.77
C MET A 136 -28.95 -31.34 -3.80
N LEU A 137 -28.69 -31.10 -5.10
CA LEU A 137 -29.58 -31.52 -6.18
C LEU A 137 -29.69 -33.05 -6.25
N CYS A 138 -28.60 -33.78 -6.03
CA CYS A 138 -28.61 -35.24 -5.95
C CYS A 138 -29.45 -35.74 -4.78
N VAL A 139 -29.34 -35.12 -3.60
CA VAL A 139 -30.17 -35.46 -2.43
C VAL A 139 -31.66 -35.28 -2.75
N GLY A 140 -32.05 -34.15 -3.36
CA GLY A 140 -33.43 -33.89 -3.75
C GLY A 140 -33.96 -34.89 -4.80
N ALA A 141 -33.12 -35.31 -5.74
CA ALA A 141 -33.47 -36.32 -6.73
C ALA A 141 -33.68 -37.71 -6.09
N VAL A 142 -32.80 -38.11 -5.16
CA VAL A 142 -32.92 -39.38 -4.43
C VAL A 142 -34.15 -39.38 -3.55
N SER A 143 -34.40 -38.31 -2.78
CA SER A 143 -35.55 -38.23 -1.88
C SER A 143 -36.88 -38.30 -2.64
N HIS A 144 -36.98 -37.62 -3.79
CA HIS A 144 -38.17 -37.68 -4.64
C HIS A 144 -38.36 -39.06 -5.28
N GLY A 145 -37.28 -39.72 -5.70
CA GLY A 145 -37.34 -41.08 -6.24
C GLY A 145 -37.89 -42.09 -5.22
N VAL A 146 -37.38 -42.05 -4.00
CA VAL A 146 -37.83 -42.91 -2.89
C VAL A 146 -39.31 -42.67 -2.56
N TRP A 147 -39.75 -41.41 -2.57
CA TRP A 147 -41.13 -41.06 -2.22
C TRP A 147 -42.16 -41.54 -3.25
N VAL A 148 -41.84 -41.43 -4.55
CA VAL A 148 -42.72 -41.90 -5.63
C VAL A 148 -42.84 -43.43 -5.59
N THR A 149 -41.75 -44.16 -5.36
CA THR A 149 -41.79 -45.63 -5.29
C THR A 149 -42.54 -46.17 -4.06
N ALA A 150 -42.68 -45.37 -2.99
CA ALA A 150 -43.36 -45.80 -1.78
C ALA A 150 -44.89 -45.58 -1.81
N ARG A 151 -45.41 -44.78 -2.76
CA ARG A 151 -46.81 -44.33 -2.75
C ARG A 151 -47.72 -45.09 -3.73
N ASP A 152 -47.17 -45.65 -4.80
CA ASP A 152 -47.95 -46.34 -5.83
C ASP A 152 -47.66 -47.85 -5.81
N SER A 153 -48.56 -48.61 -5.19
CA SER A 153 -48.59 -50.08 -5.27
C SER A 153 -49.31 -50.61 -6.54
N GLU A 154 -49.58 -49.75 -7.53
CA GLU A 154 -50.09 -50.17 -8.84
C GLU A 154 -49.06 -49.93 -9.95
N PRO A 155 -48.79 -50.95 -10.81
CA PRO A 155 -47.81 -50.83 -11.88
C PRO A 155 -48.37 -49.98 -13.02
N GLN A 156 -48.10 -48.67 -13.01
CA GLN A 156 -48.27 -47.88 -14.23
C GLN A 156 -47.14 -48.20 -15.23
N PRO A 157 -47.47 -48.36 -16.52
CA PRO A 157 -46.50 -48.71 -17.55
C PRO A 157 -45.43 -47.62 -17.68
N MET A 158 -44.17 -48.05 -17.56
CA MET A 158 -42.95 -47.28 -17.74
C MET A 158 -42.85 -46.71 -19.16
N LEU A 159 -43.52 -45.59 -19.43
CA LEU A 159 -43.31 -44.78 -20.64
C LEU A 159 -43.19 -43.33 -20.21
N GLY A 160 -41.99 -43.01 -19.74
CA GLY A 160 -41.61 -41.69 -19.34
C GLY A 160 -40.53 -41.77 -18.28
N LEU A 161 -39.27 -41.96 -18.70
CA LEU A 161 -38.16 -41.28 -18.03
C LEU A 161 -38.62 -39.86 -17.80
N SER A 162 -39.04 -39.63 -16.56
CA SER A 162 -39.98 -38.58 -16.20
C SER A 162 -39.40 -37.23 -16.59
N ARG A 163 -40.25 -36.29 -17.01
CA ARG A 163 -39.85 -34.89 -17.12
C ARG A 163 -39.02 -34.43 -15.92
N SER A 164 -39.23 -34.97 -14.71
CA SER A 164 -38.43 -34.65 -13.52
C SER A 164 -36.97 -35.14 -13.55
N THR A 165 -36.67 -36.32 -14.10
CA THR A 165 -35.27 -36.79 -14.24
C THR A 165 -34.54 -36.04 -15.35
N ALA A 166 -35.23 -35.72 -16.45
CA ALA A 166 -34.69 -34.88 -17.51
C ALA A 166 -34.47 -33.42 -17.05
N ILE A 167 -35.38 -32.85 -16.26
CA ILE A 167 -35.25 -31.51 -15.67
C ILE A 167 -34.11 -31.50 -14.63
N SER A 168 -34.01 -32.52 -13.77
CA SER A 168 -32.92 -32.67 -12.82
C SER A 168 -31.56 -32.75 -13.52
N ALA A 169 -31.44 -33.58 -14.56
CA ALA A 169 -30.22 -33.68 -15.35
C ALA A 169 -29.90 -32.37 -16.08
N ALA A 170 -30.89 -31.71 -16.69
CA ALA A 170 -30.72 -30.43 -17.37
C ALA A 170 -30.30 -29.31 -16.41
N VAL A 171 -30.91 -29.22 -15.22
CA VAL A 171 -30.53 -28.24 -14.19
C VAL A 171 -29.12 -28.52 -13.68
N THR A 172 -28.79 -29.79 -13.41
CA THR A 172 -27.44 -30.18 -12.96
C THR A 172 -26.40 -29.86 -14.03
N PHE A 173 -26.67 -30.15 -15.30
CA PHE A 173 -25.77 -29.87 -16.41
C PHE A 173 -25.60 -28.36 -16.65
N THR A 174 -26.68 -27.58 -16.52
CA THR A 174 -26.64 -26.11 -16.68
C THR A 174 -25.88 -25.46 -15.53
N VAL A 175 -26.06 -25.94 -14.29
CA VAL A 175 -25.30 -25.50 -13.12
C VAL A 175 -23.83 -25.89 -13.26
N CYS A 176 -23.52 -27.13 -13.64
CA CYS A 176 -22.15 -27.56 -13.93
C CYS A 176 -21.50 -26.72 -15.04
N ALA A 177 -22.21 -26.42 -16.12
CA ALA A 177 -21.69 -25.62 -17.22
C ALA A 177 -21.45 -24.16 -16.80
N ALA A 178 -22.36 -23.56 -16.02
CA ALA A 178 -22.19 -22.21 -15.49
C ALA A 178 -21.00 -22.14 -14.49
N VAL A 179 -20.83 -23.18 -13.68
CA VAL A 179 -19.72 -23.32 -12.73
C VAL A 179 -18.39 -23.53 -13.45
N VAL A 180 -18.35 -24.40 -14.46
CA VAL A 180 -17.15 -24.65 -15.27
C VAL A 180 -16.78 -23.38 -16.04
N ALA A 181 -17.75 -22.68 -16.62
CA ALA A 181 -17.51 -21.39 -17.26
C ALA A 181 -16.98 -20.34 -16.26
N GLY A 182 -17.57 -20.24 -15.06
CA GLY A 182 -17.11 -19.36 -14.00
C GLY A 182 -15.70 -19.70 -13.50
N SER A 183 -15.42 -20.98 -13.25
CA SER A 183 -14.12 -21.45 -12.78
C SER A 183 -13.03 -21.36 -13.86
N VAL A 184 -13.34 -21.52 -15.15
CA VAL A 184 -12.39 -21.26 -16.26
C VAL A 184 -12.09 -19.76 -16.41
N VAL A 185 -13.07 -18.89 -16.14
CA VAL A 185 -12.81 -17.44 -16.06
C VAL A 185 -11.93 -17.13 -14.84
N VAL A 186 -12.07 -17.85 -13.72
CA VAL A 186 -11.24 -17.66 -12.53
C VAL A 186 -9.84 -18.26 -12.67
N ALA A 187 -9.70 -19.39 -13.37
CA ALA A 187 -8.45 -20.12 -13.55
C ALA A 187 -7.53 -19.54 -14.63
N ARG A 188 -7.84 -18.36 -15.19
CA ARG A 188 -6.87 -17.65 -16.01
C ARG A 188 -5.64 -17.36 -15.12
N PRO A 189 -4.41 -17.63 -15.62
CA PRO A 189 -3.21 -17.40 -14.83
C PRO A 189 -3.22 -15.96 -14.32
N ALA A 190 -2.77 -15.76 -13.07
CA ALA A 190 -2.58 -14.44 -12.51
C ALA A 190 -1.84 -13.58 -13.54
N LEU A 191 -2.26 -12.32 -13.70
CA LEU A 191 -1.53 -11.37 -14.52
C LEU A 191 -0.11 -11.31 -13.95
N THR A 192 0.82 -11.98 -14.62
CA THR A 192 2.22 -11.97 -14.20
C THR A 192 2.67 -10.54 -14.41
N ILE A 193 2.86 -9.81 -13.32
CA ILE A 193 3.43 -8.47 -13.37
C ILE A 193 4.77 -8.62 -14.06
N GLN A 194 4.87 -8.14 -15.30
CA GLN A 194 6.13 -8.18 -16.03
C GLN A 194 7.07 -7.23 -15.33
N GLN A 195 8.04 -7.82 -14.64
CA GLN A 195 9.03 -7.09 -13.89
C GLN A 195 10.40 -7.46 -14.41
N HIS A 196 11.21 -6.44 -14.71
CA HIS A 196 12.63 -6.63 -14.93
C HIS A 196 13.32 -6.49 -13.58
N THR A 197 13.56 -7.61 -12.89
CA THR A 197 14.34 -7.65 -11.66
C THR A 197 15.84 -7.56 -11.95
N ALA A 198 16.58 -6.97 -11.03
CA ALA A 198 18.04 -7.01 -11.04
C ALA A 198 18.57 -8.03 -10.04
N PRO A 199 19.75 -8.63 -10.28
CA PRO A 199 20.47 -9.35 -9.24
C PRO A 199 20.86 -8.38 -8.12
N GLU A 200 20.96 -8.87 -6.89
CA GLU A 200 21.40 -8.07 -5.75
C GLU A 200 22.80 -7.49 -6.04
N ALA A 201 22.88 -6.17 -6.17
CA ALA A 201 24.10 -5.46 -6.47
C ALA A 201 24.70 -4.87 -5.20
N LYS A 202 26.03 -4.81 -5.14
CA LYS A 202 26.73 -4.18 -4.02
C LYS A 202 26.38 -2.70 -3.96
N VAL A 203 25.74 -2.27 -2.87
CA VAL A 203 25.49 -0.86 -2.57
C VAL A 203 26.82 -0.10 -2.53
N PRO A 204 27.01 0.95 -3.35
CA PRO A 204 28.23 1.76 -3.32
C PRO A 204 28.37 2.51 -1.99
N ALA A 205 29.57 3.01 -1.68
CA ALA A 205 29.72 3.90 -0.54
C ALA A 205 29.08 5.27 -0.82
N PHE A 206 28.60 5.95 0.22
CA PHE A 206 28.22 7.35 0.11
C PHE A 206 29.41 8.20 -0.38
N PRO A 207 29.19 9.20 -1.24
CA PRO A 207 30.28 10.06 -1.68
C PRO A 207 30.80 10.91 -0.52
N GLU A 208 32.09 11.24 -0.55
CA GLU A 208 32.72 12.19 0.39
C GLU A 208 32.89 13.59 -0.24
N SER A 209 32.73 13.69 -1.56
CA SER A 209 32.88 14.91 -2.35
C SER A 209 31.77 15.04 -3.41
N MET A 210 31.79 16.14 -4.17
CA MET A 210 30.82 16.40 -5.25
C MET A 210 31.49 17.20 -6.39
N ASP A 211 32.75 16.86 -6.66
CA ASP A 211 33.65 17.66 -7.48
C ASP A 211 33.53 17.33 -8.99
N THR A 212 33.01 16.15 -9.30
CA THR A 212 32.88 15.62 -10.66
C THR A 212 31.44 15.26 -10.98
N VAL A 213 31.02 15.47 -12.23
CA VAL A 213 29.73 14.99 -12.73
C VAL A 213 29.93 13.58 -13.25
N THR A 214 29.24 12.60 -12.66
CA THR A 214 29.32 11.19 -13.08
C THR A 214 28.32 10.87 -14.19
N PHE A 215 27.09 11.39 -14.08
CA PHE A 215 26.06 11.18 -15.09
C PHE A 215 25.06 12.34 -15.15
N ARG A 216 24.30 12.37 -16.25
CA ARG A 216 23.17 13.29 -16.46
C ARG A 216 22.00 12.54 -17.09
N HIS A 217 20.84 12.62 -16.46
CA HIS A 217 19.59 12.12 -17.02
C HIS A 217 18.65 13.26 -17.32
N ARG A 218 18.08 13.25 -18.51
CA ARG A 218 17.04 14.20 -18.91
C ARG A 218 15.75 13.44 -19.13
N ILE A 219 14.76 13.79 -18.33
CA ILE A 219 13.44 13.18 -18.38
C ILE A 219 12.47 14.27 -18.83
N GLY A 220 11.83 14.02 -19.98
CA GLY A 220 10.77 14.87 -20.50
C GLY A 220 9.46 14.60 -19.78
N GLY A 221 8.68 15.65 -19.50
CA GLY A 221 7.37 15.52 -18.84
C GLY A 221 7.24 16.42 -17.62
N SER A 222 6.00 16.65 -17.20
CA SER A 222 5.68 17.68 -16.19
C SER A 222 5.82 17.22 -14.74
N ARG A 223 5.96 15.91 -14.47
CA ARG A 223 6.04 15.37 -13.10
C ARG A 223 6.93 14.12 -13.05
N VAL A 224 8.17 14.33 -12.63
CA VAL A 224 9.11 13.26 -12.28
C VAL A 224 9.32 13.30 -10.77
N ALA A 225 9.02 12.19 -10.12
CA ALA A 225 9.46 11.97 -8.74
C ALA A 225 10.87 11.37 -8.77
N VAL A 226 11.77 11.90 -7.95
CA VAL A 226 13.09 11.30 -7.72
C VAL A 226 13.15 10.91 -6.26
N ILE A 227 13.33 9.62 -6.01
CA ILE A 227 13.30 9.01 -4.70
C ILE A 227 14.70 8.47 -4.43
N PRO A 228 15.43 8.99 -3.43
CA PRO A 228 16.74 8.46 -3.06
C PRO A 228 16.59 7.06 -2.49
N THR A 229 17.54 6.16 -2.75
CA THR A 229 17.50 4.77 -2.25
C THR A 229 18.90 4.30 -1.91
N ASP A 230 19.03 3.21 -1.13
CA ASP A 230 20.34 2.67 -0.78
C ASP A 230 21.06 2.09 -2.01
N GLY A 231 20.32 1.65 -3.03
CA GLY A 231 20.90 1.20 -4.31
C GLY A 231 21.20 2.32 -5.31
N GLY A 232 20.87 3.58 -4.98
CA GLY A 232 20.99 4.72 -5.88
C GLY A 232 19.74 5.61 -5.84
N PHE A 233 18.93 5.59 -6.89
CA PHE A 233 17.66 6.31 -6.90
C PHE A 233 16.62 5.68 -7.81
N VAL A 234 15.36 5.95 -7.50
CA VAL A 234 14.21 5.58 -8.33
C VAL A 234 13.57 6.82 -8.91
N THR A 235 13.21 6.77 -10.19
CA THR A 235 12.35 7.77 -10.82
C THR A 235 10.97 7.20 -11.06
N VAL A 236 9.94 7.98 -10.77
CA VAL A 236 8.55 7.67 -11.15
C VAL A 236 8.08 8.75 -12.13
N THR A 237 7.72 8.34 -13.34
CA THR A 237 7.28 9.22 -14.44
C THR A 237 6.00 8.67 -15.05
N GLY A 238 4.85 9.21 -14.63
CA GLY A 238 3.57 8.61 -14.98
C GLY A 238 3.45 7.22 -14.36
N ASP A 239 3.25 6.20 -15.18
CA ASP A 239 3.23 4.79 -14.74
C ASP A 239 4.62 4.15 -14.75
N ASP A 240 5.62 4.79 -15.35
CA ASP A 240 6.95 4.20 -15.48
C ASP A 240 7.76 4.41 -14.20
N VAL A 241 8.17 3.30 -13.58
CA VAL A 241 9.08 3.29 -12.43
C VAL A 241 10.40 2.68 -12.86
N THR A 242 11.51 3.38 -12.61
CA THR A 242 12.84 2.91 -13.00
C THR A 242 13.85 3.23 -11.91
N ALA A 243 14.61 2.22 -11.47
CA ALA A 243 15.75 2.42 -10.60
C ALA A 243 17.03 2.60 -11.40
N TYR A 244 17.93 3.41 -10.85
CA TYR A 244 19.22 3.73 -11.43
C TYR A 244 20.31 3.58 -10.39
N ASP A 245 21.45 3.06 -10.83
CA ASP A 245 22.70 3.08 -10.07
C ASP A 245 23.20 4.54 -10.02
N ALA A 246 23.29 5.12 -8.83
CA ALA A 246 23.72 6.50 -8.68
C ALA A 246 25.22 6.72 -8.93
N SER A 247 26.04 5.67 -9.01
CA SER A 247 27.46 5.84 -9.36
C SER A 247 27.66 6.02 -10.87
N THR A 248 26.83 5.39 -11.69
CA THR A 248 26.96 5.35 -13.16
C THR A 248 25.82 6.04 -13.91
N GLY A 249 24.67 6.20 -13.26
CA GLY A 249 23.41 6.55 -13.90
C GLY A 249 22.82 5.42 -14.75
N ALA A 250 23.34 4.19 -14.72
CA ALA A 250 22.76 3.10 -15.52
C ALA A 250 21.40 2.67 -14.93
N PRO A 251 20.37 2.38 -15.77
CA PRO A 251 19.14 1.77 -15.28
C PRO A 251 19.43 0.35 -14.78
N VAL A 252 18.86 0.01 -13.63
CA VAL A 252 19.08 -1.27 -12.93
C VAL A 252 17.89 -2.19 -13.09
N TRP A 253 16.70 -1.70 -12.75
CA TRP A 253 15.43 -2.41 -12.87
C TRP A 253 14.30 -1.43 -13.23
N SER A 254 13.20 -1.97 -13.75
CA SER A 254 12.01 -1.18 -14.08
C SER A 254 10.72 -1.92 -13.73
N PHE A 255 9.68 -1.15 -13.46
CA PHE A 255 8.34 -1.61 -13.14
C PHE A 255 7.30 -0.76 -13.88
N ASP A 256 6.35 -1.42 -14.56
CA ASP A 256 5.23 -0.76 -15.23
C ASP A 256 4.04 -0.66 -14.28
N GLY A 257 3.74 0.56 -13.85
CA GLY A 257 2.63 0.92 -12.97
C GLY A 257 1.25 0.53 -13.51
N ARG A 258 1.09 0.31 -14.82
CA ARG A 258 -0.17 -0.20 -15.39
C ARG A 258 -0.49 -1.61 -14.92
N ALA A 259 0.52 -2.36 -14.48
CA ALA A 259 0.32 -3.69 -13.89
C ALA A 259 -0.48 -3.65 -12.57
N ILE A 260 -0.60 -2.48 -11.92
CA ILE A 260 -1.38 -2.28 -10.69
C ILE A 260 -2.58 -1.33 -10.89
N GLY A 261 -3.01 -1.17 -12.16
CA GLY A 261 -4.11 -0.27 -12.55
C GLY A 261 -3.67 1.16 -12.90
N GLY A 262 -2.37 1.44 -12.91
CA GLY A 262 -1.83 2.80 -13.06
C GLY A 262 -1.52 3.45 -11.72
N ILE A 263 -0.58 4.39 -11.68
CA ILE A 263 -0.13 5.04 -10.42
C ILE A 263 -1.02 6.25 -10.12
N LYS A 264 -1.77 6.23 -9.01
CA LYS A 264 -2.83 7.23 -8.67
C LYS A 264 -2.35 8.68 -8.68
N THR A 265 -1.08 8.94 -8.39
CA THR A 265 -0.46 10.25 -8.63
C THR A 265 1.04 10.08 -8.86
N PRO A 266 1.64 10.56 -9.97
CA PRO A 266 3.08 10.40 -10.21
C PRO A 266 3.95 11.42 -9.44
N SER A 267 3.71 11.62 -8.14
CA SER A 267 4.48 12.57 -7.31
C SER A 267 5.39 11.86 -6.32
N ALA A 268 6.49 12.48 -5.90
CA ALA A 268 7.37 11.90 -4.86
C ALA A 268 6.68 11.74 -3.49
N ALA A 269 5.42 12.15 -3.36
CA ALA A 269 4.60 11.92 -2.17
C ALA A 269 3.74 10.65 -2.28
N SER A 270 3.49 10.12 -3.49
CA SER A 270 2.74 8.87 -3.66
C SER A 270 3.64 7.66 -3.49
N ALA A 271 4.85 7.72 -4.01
CA ALA A 271 5.84 6.68 -3.81
C ALA A 271 6.66 6.99 -2.55
N GLN A 272 6.48 6.17 -1.51
CA GLN A 272 7.16 6.32 -0.23
C GLN A 272 8.30 5.31 -0.10
N LEU A 273 9.41 5.75 0.48
CA LEU A 273 10.53 4.89 0.85
C LEU A 273 10.52 4.68 2.35
N THR A 274 10.55 3.43 2.77
CA THR A 274 10.78 3.09 4.17
C THR A 274 12.26 2.90 4.43
N THR A 275 12.77 3.54 5.48
CA THR A 275 14.15 3.39 5.90
C THR A 275 14.19 2.52 7.16
N GLY A 276 14.74 1.31 7.03
CA GLY A 276 15.03 0.40 8.14
C GLY A 276 16.40 -0.25 7.94
N ALA A 277 16.97 -0.84 8.99
CA ALA A 277 18.32 -1.41 8.96
C ALA A 277 18.48 -2.65 8.06
N GLU A 278 17.38 -3.24 7.58
CA GLU A 278 17.40 -4.57 6.94
C GLU A 278 16.87 -4.61 5.51
N ALA A 279 16.12 -3.61 5.04
CA ALA A 279 15.78 -3.38 3.63
C ALA A 279 14.95 -2.11 3.45
N GLN A 280 15.11 -1.45 2.31
CA GLN A 280 14.23 -0.37 1.89
C GLN A 280 13.15 -0.88 0.96
N VAL A 281 11.89 -0.59 1.29
CA VAL A 281 10.74 -0.91 0.46
C VAL A 281 10.20 0.36 -0.18
N LEU A 282 10.07 0.34 -1.51
CA LEU A 282 9.38 1.35 -2.27
C LEU A 282 7.91 0.96 -2.35
N VAL A 283 7.04 1.76 -1.73
CA VAL A 283 5.60 1.52 -1.81
C VAL A 283 5.01 2.34 -2.94
N LEU A 284 4.29 1.68 -3.85
CA LEU A 284 3.63 2.27 -5.01
C LEU A 284 2.10 2.13 -4.90
N PRO A 285 1.36 3.22 -4.66
CA PRO A 285 -0.09 3.21 -4.65
C PRO A 285 -0.63 3.25 -6.10
N GLY A 286 -1.24 2.14 -6.51
CA GLY A 286 -1.93 2.02 -7.79
C GLY A 286 -3.43 2.28 -7.69
N GLU A 287 -4.10 2.35 -8.84
CA GLU A 287 -5.56 2.48 -8.90
C GLU A 287 -6.27 1.25 -8.33
N SER A 288 -5.70 0.06 -8.58
CA SER A 288 -6.28 -1.21 -8.17
C SER A 288 -5.55 -1.86 -7.00
N LEU A 289 -4.21 -1.69 -6.91
CA LEU A 289 -3.39 -2.25 -5.86
C LEU A 289 -2.34 -1.27 -5.38
N THR A 290 -2.03 -1.35 -4.09
CA THR A 290 -0.77 -0.87 -3.52
C THR A 290 0.25 -2.00 -3.56
N VAL A 291 1.49 -1.74 -3.98
CA VAL A 291 2.55 -2.76 -3.96
C VAL A 291 3.80 -2.27 -3.24
N GLY A 292 4.46 -3.17 -2.52
CA GLY A 292 5.78 -2.95 -1.97
C GLY A 292 6.84 -3.60 -2.85
N LEU A 293 7.76 -2.81 -3.36
CA LEU A 293 8.91 -3.27 -4.14
C LEU A 293 10.17 -3.21 -3.31
N ASP A 294 10.98 -4.26 -3.39
CA ASP A 294 12.37 -4.22 -2.95
C ASP A 294 13.11 -3.15 -3.76
N VAL A 295 13.69 -2.14 -3.10
CA VAL A 295 14.23 -1.01 -3.84
C VAL A 295 15.53 -1.33 -4.60
N VAL A 296 16.23 -2.39 -4.21
CA VAL A 296 17.53 -2.78 -4.79
C VAL A 296 17.32 -3.65 -6.03
N THR A 297 16.44 -4.63 -5.94
CA THR A 297 16.18 -5.62 -7.00
C THR A 297 14.93 -5.30 -7.82
N GLY A 298 14.07 -4.43 -7.31
CA GLY A 298 12.74 -4.12 -7.81
C GLY A 298 11.68 -5.14 -7.39
N ALA A 299 12.07 -6.30 -6.85
CA ALA A 299 11.18 -7.46 -6.67
C ALA A 299 9.93 -7.11 -5.87
N VAL A 300 8.75 -7.53 -6.33
CA VAL A 300 7.51 -7.40 -5.56
C VAL A 300 7.64 -8.21 -4.27
N ARG A 301 7.65 -7.52 -3.13
CA ARG A 301 7.69 -8.15 -1.79
C ARG A 301 6.30 -8.50 -1.31
N TRP A 302 5.34 -7.60 -1.54
CA TRP A 302 3.96 -7.77 -1.15
C TRP A 302 3.05 -6.94 -2.05
N ARG A 303 1.76 -7.28 -2.03
CA ARG A 303 0.68 -6.62 -2.78
C ARG A 303 -0.47 -6.39 -1.83
N SER A 304 -1.14 -5.25 -1.92
CA SER A 304 -2.29 -4.87 -1.11
C SER A 304 -3.43 -4.31 -1.94
N ALA A 305 -4.64 -4.82 -1.73
CA ALA A 305 -5.84 -4.28 -2.35
C ALA A 305 -6.52 -3.23 -1.48
N ASP A 306 -5.94 -2.91 -0.33
CA ASP A 306 -6.31 -1.69 0.36
C ASP A 306 -5.86 -0.52 -0.51
N PRO A 307 -6.80 0.20 -1.16
CA PRO A 307 -6.45 1.25 -2.09
C PRO A 307 -5.84 2.38 -1.27
N TRP A 308 -4.52 2.54 -1.36
CA TRP A 308 -3.88 3.68 -0.75
C TRP A 308 -4.09 4.88 -1.67
N ASP A 309 -4.90 5.84 -1.23
CA ASP A 309 -5.20 7.07 -1.99
C ASP A 309 -4.03 8.09 -2.02
N GLY A 310 -2.85 7.70 -1.54
CA GLY A 310 -1.62 8.48 -1.70
C GLY A 310 -1.68 9.87 -1.08
N GLY A 311 -2.46 10.04 0.01
CA GLY A 311 -2.64 11.32 0.69
C GLY A 311 -1.30 12.04 0.88
N ARG A 312 -1.21 13.25 0.33
CA ARG A 312 0.04 13.98 0.04
C ARG A 312 0.92 14.23 1.26
N TRP A 313 1.81 13.32 1.67
CA TRP A 313 2.87 13.65 2.64
C TRP A 313 4.15 12.82 2.38
N ARG A 314 5.31 13.51 2.35
CA ARG A 314 6.63 12.87 2.36
C ARG A 314 6.89 12.33 3.76
N VAL A 315 6.78 11.02 3.94
CA VAL A 315 7.04 10.35 5.22
C VAL A 315 8.22 9.40 5.04
N ARG A 316 9.24 9.49 5.91
CA ARG A 316 10.35 8.52 5.99
C ARG A 316 9.91 7.35 6.88
N GLY A 317 8.99 6.53 6.36
CA GLY A 317 8.28 5.45 7.05
C GLY A 317 6.91 5.27 6.38
N ALA A 318 6.47 4.04 6.11
CA ALA A 318 5.23 3.80 5.38
C ALA A 318 4.03 4.13 6.27
N ALA A 319 3.46 5.31 6.09
CA ALA A 319 2.15 5.63 6.61
C ALA A 319 1.35 6.30 5.50
N GLY A 320 0.23 5.67 5.17
CA GLY A 320 -0.69 6.13 4.17
C GLY A 320 -1.82 6.95 4.77
N PHE A 321 -2.19 8.04 4.10
CA PHE A 321 -3.37 8.81 4.43
C PHE A 321 -4.37 8.62 3.31
N ASP A 322 -5.62 8.33 3.68
CA ASP A 322 -6.75 8.54 2.80
C ASP A 322 -7.34 9.91 3.14
N ALA A 323 -7.06 10.86 2.26
CA ALA A 323 -7.63 12.20 2.34
C ALA A 323 -8.37 12.44 1.03
N GLY A 324 -9.60 11.94 0.96
CA GLY A 324 -10.56 12.38 -0.04
C GLY A 324 -10.57 13.91 -0.11
N GLU A 325 -10.41 14.47 -1.32
CA GLU A 325 -10.57 15.90 -1.59
C GLU A 325 -12.06 16.29 -1.42
N THR A 326 -12.57 16.34 -0.19
CA THR A 326 -13.93 16.81 0.09
C THR A 326 -13.92 17.92 1.14
N THR A 327 -14.43 19.09 0.73
CA THR A 327 -14.45 20.36 1.48
C THR A 327 -15.46 20.42 2.62
N GLN A 328 -15.87 19.31 3.22
CA GLN A 328 -16.84 19.30 4.33
C GLN A 328 -16.55 18.17 5.31
N ALA A 329 -16.05 18.52 6.51
CA ALA A 329 -16.21 17.81 7.79
C ALA A 329 -16.18 16.26 7.81
N GLU A 330 -15.55 15.60 6.85
CA GLU A 330 -15.38 14.16 6.84
C GLU A 330 -14.10 13.80 7.60
N SER A 331 -14.22 12.82 8.47
CA SER A 331 -13.09 12.26 9.22
C SER A 331 -12.00 11.82 8.25
N THR A 332 -10.76 12.29 8.45
CA THR A 332 -9.60 11.78 7.72
C THR A 332 -9.19 10.44 8.32
N GLU A 333 -9.03 9.41 7.48
CA GLU A 333 -8.50 8.11 7.93
C GLU A 333 -6.98 8.06 7.70
N VAL A 334 -6.25 7.66 8.74
CA VAL A 334 -4.80 7.41 8.69
C VAL A 334 -4.58 5.92 8.77
N THR A 335 -3.97 5.34 7.74
CA THR A 335 -3.66 3.91 7.65
C THR A 335 -2.17 3.70 7.86
N LEU A 336 -1.82 3.06 8.97
CA LEU A 336 -0.46 2.62 9.27
C LEU A 336 -0.28 1.22 8.71
N MET A 337 0.67 1.08 7.78
CA MET A 337 0.97 -0.17 7.11
C MET A 337 2.39 -0.60 7.47
N ASN A 338 2.56 -1.90 7.75
CA ASN A 338 3.88 -2.48 7.90
C ASN A 338 4.56 -2.51 6.52
N PRO A 339 5.68 -1.80 6.33
CA PRO A 339 6.35 -1.79 5.03
C PRO A 339 7.01 -3.11 4.66
N ASP A 340 7.24 -4.02 5.61
CA ASP A 340 7.95 -5.26 5.36
C ASP A 340 7.05 -6.31 4.68
N ASP A 341 5.75 -6.33 5.02
CA ASP A 341 4.77 -7.32 4.54
C ASP A 341 3.48 -6.71 3.95
N GLY A 342 3.32 -5.39 4.00
CA GLY A 342 2.15 -4.68 3.47
C GLY A 342 0.89 -4.82 4.33
N THR A 343 1.00 -5.40 5.53
CA THR A 343 -0.14 -5.59 6.43
C THR A 343 -0.58 -4.27 7.04
N VAL A 344 -1.89 -4.06 7.14
CA VAL A 344 -2.44 -2.89 7.82
C VAL A 344 -2.32 -3.11 9.33
N GLN A 345 -1.43 -2.37 9.98
CA GLN A 345 -1.25 -2.44 11.43
C GLN A 345 -2.37 -1.70 12.16
N ARG A 346 -2.77 -0.54 11.63
CA ARG A 346 -3.76 0.32 12.31
C ARG A 346 -4.46 1.26 11.34
N ARG A 347 -5.73 1.54 11.62
CA ARG A 347 -6.51 2.63 11.01
C ARG A 347 -6.94 3.61 12.10
N ILE A 348 -6.75 4.91 11.86
CA ILE A 348 -7.05 5.97 12.81
C ILE A 348 -7.96 6.99 12.12
N SER A 349 -9.22 7.03 12.50
CA SER A 349 -10.16 8.05 12.04
C SER A 349 -10.01 9.32 12.88
N LEU A 350 -9.70 10.45 12.24
CA LEU A 350 -9.46 11.73 12.88
C LEU A 350 -10.47 12.77 12.37
N PRO A 351 -10.98 13.67 13.23
CA PRO A 351 -11.95 14.70 12.83
C PRO A 351 -11.31 15.87 12.05
N CYS A 352 -10.04 15.74 11.66
CA CYS A 352 -9.28 16.74 10.90
C CYS A 352 -8.18 16.05 10.11
N SER A 353 -7.56 16.77 9.17
CA SER A 353 -6.38 16.29 8.44
C SER A 353 -5.10 16.67 9.20
N PRO A 354 -4.49 15.75 9.98
CA PRO A 354 -3.29 16.07 10.74
C PRO A 354 -2.08 16.29 9.83
N LYS A 355 -1.05 16.99 10.34
CA LYS A 355 0.31 16.81 9.83
C LYS A 355 0.92 15.61 10.52
N VAL A 356 1.65 14.77 9.78
CA VAL A 356 2.26 13.56 10.33
C VAL A 356 3.68 13.37 9.82
N ALA A 357 4.54 12.88 10.70
CA ALA A 357 5.80 12.23 10.37
C ALA A 357 5.84 10.86 11.04
N VAL A 358 6.49 9.89 10.40
CA VAL A 358 6.56 8.51 10.88
C VAL A 358 8.01 8.06 10.84
N THR A 359 8.43 7.30 11.84
CA THR A 359 9.65 6.49 11.88
C THR A 359 9.24 5.01 11.79
N ARG A 360 10.19 4.08 11.88
CA ARG A 360 9.84 2.65 11.91
C ARG A 360 8.90 2.29 13.06
N ILE A 361 9.04 2.96 14.20
CA ILE A 361 8.38 2.57 15.44
C ILE A 361 7.30 3.60 15.82
N HIS A 362 7.50 4.89 15.56
CA HIS A 362 6.63 5.95 16.07
C HIS A 362 6.00 6.79 14.97
N VAL A 363 4.82 7.33 15.27
CA VAL A 363 4.07 8.28 14.45
C VAL A 363 3.93 9.56 15.25
N LEU A 364 4.52 10.66 14.78
CA LEU A 364 4.27 11.99 15.32
C LEU A 364 3.18 12.68 14.48
N ARG A 365 2.07 13.05 15.11
CA ARG A 365 0.96 13.75 14.45
C ARG A 365 0.48 14.97 15.22
N THR A 366 -0.12 15.94 14.53
CA THR A 366 -0.83 17.04 15.19
C THR A 366 -2.13 16.59 15.82
N GLU A 367 -2.47 17.10 17.00
CA GLU A 367 -3.77 16.84 17.63
C GLU A 367 -4.86 17.76 17.06
N CYS A 368 -5.99 17.16 16.67
CA CYS A 368 -7.13 17.92 16.15
C CYS A 368 -7.73 18.81 17.25
N GLY A 369 -7.84 20.11 16.98
CA GLY A 369 -8.39 21.09 17.93
C GLY A 369 -7.39 21.62 18.97
N ALA A 370 -6.15 21.12 18.98
CA ALA A 370 -5.10 21.57 19.89
C ALA A 370 -3.84 22.00 19.09
N PRO A 371 -3.74 23.28 18.66
CA PRO A 371 -2.71 23.74 17.73
C PRO A 371 -1.27 23.70 18.28
N ASN A 372 -1.10 23.48 19.58
CA ASN A 372 0.19 23.38 20.26
C ASN A 372 0.45 21.98 20.83
N THR A 373 -0.46 21.02 20.57
CA THR A 373 -0.31 19.65 21.04
C THR A 373 -0.03 18.70 19.88
N LEU A 374 1.01 17.89 20.07
CA LEU A 374 1.38 16.79 19.20
C LEU A 374 1.06 15.47 19.90
N VAL A 375 0.89 14.42 19.13
CA VAL A 375 0.74 13.06 19.61
C VAL A 375 1.86 12.22 19.01
N VAL A 376 2.70 11.66 19.86
CA VAL A 376 3.61 10.58 19.50
C VAL A 376 2.88 9.28 19.80
N ALA A 377 2.69 8.44 18.79
CA ALA A 377 2.04 7.15 18.93
C ALA A 377 3.00 6.04 18.51
N GLU A 378 3.10 4.98 19.30
CA GLU A 378 3.78 3.76 18.89
C GLU A 378 2.94 3.04 17.82
N SER A 379 3.56 2.70 16.69
CA SER A 379 2.87 2.18 15.50
C SER A 379 2.25 0.80 15.76
N ALA A 380 2.97 -0.07 16.48
CA ALA A 380 2.56 -1.44 16.75
C ALA A 380 1.48 -1.54 17.85
N THR A 381 1.69 -0.88 19.00
CA THR A 381 0.77 -0.99 20.15
C THR A 381 -0.34 0.05 20.11
N GLY A 382 -0.15 1.11 19.33
CA GLY A 382 -1.02 2.27 19.30
C GLY A 382 -0.97 3.14 20.55
N ARG A 383 -0.05 2.88 21.49
CA ARG A 383 0.13 3.67 22.71
C ARG A 383 0.47 5.11 22.34
N GLU A 384 -0.36 6.04 22.81
CA GLU A 384 -0.22 7.47 22.49
C GLU A 384 0.34 8.25 23.68
N GLN A 385 1.20 9.21 23.38
CA GLN A 385 1.71 10.20 24.30
C GLN A 385 1.50 11.59 23.72
N ARG A 386 0.90 12.48 24.51
CA ARG A 386 0.71 13.88 24.14
C ARG A 386 1.94 14.70 24.50
N VAL A 387 2.35 15.55 23.56
CA VAL A 387 3.49 16.47 23.69
C VAL A 387 2.96 17.88 23.49
N THR A 388 2.92 18.67 24.56
CA THR A 388 2.54 20.08 24.48
C THR A 388 3.77 20.92 24.23
N VAL A 389 3.82 21.57 23.08
CA VAL A 389 4.93 22.44 22.66
C VAL A 389 4.56 23.88 23.01
N ASP A 390 5.32 24.50 23.91
CA ASP A 390 5.15 25.85 24.47
C ASP A 390 3.71 26.41 24.39
N PRO A 391 2.88 26.20 25.43
CA PRO A 391 1.47 26.58 25.42
C PRO A 391 1.25 28.11 25.42
N THR A 392 2.29 28.92 25.60
CA THR A 392 2.15 30.36 25.81
C THR A 392 2.05 31.18 24.52
N ILE A 393 2.27 30.55 23.37
CA ILE A 393 2.33 31.23 22.07
C ILE A 393 1.32 30.61 21.11
N ASP A 394 0.56 31.45 20.39
CA ASP A 394 -0.39 31.01 19.35
C ASP A 394 0.36 30.60 18.07
N TRP A 395 0.99 29.44 18.14
CA TRP A 395 1.70 28.83 17.04
C TRP A 395 0.73 28.09 16.10
N ARG A 396 1.01 28.12 14.80
CA ARG A 396 0.44 27.16 13.84
C ARG A 396 1.52 26.24 13.30
N TYR A 397 1.20 24.95 13.25
CA TYR A 397 2.02 23.96 12.59
C TYR A 397 2.25 24.31 11.13
N ARG A 398 3.52 24.29 10.73
CA ARG A 398 3.94 24.43 9.33
C ARG A 398 4.42 23.10 8.78
N GLN A 399 5.29 22.40 9.51
CA GLN A 399 5.92 21.18 9.04
C GLN A 399 6.23 20.24 10.22
N ILE A 400 6.12 18.94 9.98
CA ILE A 400 6.64 17.89 10.87
C ILE A 400 7.50 16.98 10.01
N SER A 401 8.66 16.57 10.52
CA SER A 401 9.57 15.66 9.82
C SER A 401 10.28 14.73 10.78
N ALA A 402 10.50 13.49 10.37
CA ALA A 402 11.43 12.59 11.06
C ALA A 402 12.86 13.00 10.66
N ILE A 403 13.68 13.30 11.65
CA ILE A 403 15.04 13.84 11.45
C ILE A 403 16.14 12.81 11.71
N GLY A 404 15.79 11.57 12.03
CA GLY A 404 16.72 10.49 12.33
C GLY A 404 17.09 10.39 13.80
N SER A 405 17.85 9.36 14.16
CA SER A 405 18.36 9.10 15.51
C SER A 405 17.29 9.10 16.61
N GLY A 406 16.09 8.62 16.28
CA GLY A 406 14.95 8.60 17.20
C GLY A 406 14.36 9.97 17.54
N HIS A 407 14.49 10.95 16.63
CA HIS A 407 13.94 12.29 16.83
C HIS A 407 13.02 12.73 15.68
N PHE A 408 12.08 13.58 16.05
CA PHE A 408 11.26 14.37 15.14
C PHE A 408 11.56 15.86 15.28
N ALA A 409 11.39 16.62 14.20
CA ALA A 409 11.30 18.07 14.24
C ALA A 409 9.88 18.52 13.89
N ALA A 410 9.30 19.34 14.76
CA ALA A 410 8.05 20.04 14.52
C ALA A 410 8.31 21.54 14.41
N THR A 411 7.96 22.13 13.27
CA THR A 411 8.16 23.55 12.98
C THR A 411 6.84 24.29 12.92
N PHE A 412 6.84 25.46 13.55
CA PHE A 412 5.70 26.30 13.85
C PHE A 412 5.94 27.73 13.33
N THR A 413 4.86 28.44 13.02
CA THR A 413 4.87 29.87 12.63
C THR A 413 3.86 30.65 13.47
N THR A 414 4.20 31.89 13.85
CA THR A 414 3.25 32.80 14.51
C THR A 414 2.19 33.31 13.52
N ARG A 415 1.05 33.75 14.05
CA ARG A 415 0.06 34.51 13.28
C ARG A 415 0.36 36.02 13.31
N PRO A 416 0.10 36.76 12.21
CA PRO A 416 -0.35 36.30 10.88
C PRO A 416 0.75 35.56 10.08
N PHE A 417 0.36 34.83 9.03
CA PHE A 417 1.26 34.12 8.10
C PHE A 417 2.00 35.12 7.20
N ASP A 418 2.85 35.95 7.78
CA ASP A 418 3.74 36.82 7.01
C ASP A 418 5.09 36.11 6.81
N ASP A 419 5.58 36.11 5.56
CA ASP A 419 6.87 35.57 5.10
C ASP A 419 8.08 36.34 5.67
N GLY A 420 8.06 36.63 6.96
CA GLY A 420 9.11 37.30 7.72
C GLY A 420 9.10 36.98 9.21
N ASN A 421 8.09 36.27 9.71
CA ASN A 421 8.00 35.89 11.12
C ASN A 421 8.97 34.75 11.45
N PRO A 422 9.62 34.79 12.63
CA PRO A 422 10.49 33.71 13.06
C PRO A 422 9.68 32.41 13.17
N THR A 423 10.26 31.34 12.66
CA THR A 423 9.73 29.99 12.79
C THR A 423 10.28 29.39 14.08
N PHE A 424 9.42 28.79 14.88
CA PHE A 424 9.83 28.06 16.07
C PHE A 424 9.93 26.57 15.72
N THR A 425 10.98 25.89 16.17
CA THR A 425 11.18 24.47 15.94
C THR A 425 11.40 23.78 17.28
N ALA A 426 10.62 22.72 17.53
CA ALA A 426 10.80 21.80 18.64
C ALA A 426 11.36 20.47 18.13
N ILE A 427 12.36 19.96 18.83
CA ILE A 427 12.93 18.63 18.62
C ILE A 427 12.33 17.70 19.67
N ILE A 428 11.73 16.61 19.21
CA ILE A 428 10.94 15.70 20.04
C ILE A 428 11.58 14.32 19.95
N GLU A 429 11.91 13.75 21.10
CA GLU A 429 12.41 12.38 21.20
C GLU A 429 11.25 11.39 21.02
N GLU A 430 11.45 10.38 20.17
CA GLU A 430 10.39 9.47 19.76
C GLU A 430 9.93 8.53 20.89
N GLU A 431 10.86 8.02 21.70
CA GLU A 431 10.54 7.05 22.75
C GLU A 431 9.86 7.69 23.95
N SER A 432 10.37 8.85 24.37
CA SER A 432 9.92 9.53 25.58
C SER A 432 8.80 10.53 25.31
N GLY A 433 8.51 10.85 24.04
CA GLY A 433 7.54 11.89 23.66
C GLY A 433 7.84 13.24 24.32
N SER A 434 9.11 13.57 24.58
CA SER A 434 9.51 14.80 25.26
C SER A 434 10.20 15.78 24.31
N VAL A 435 10.04 17.08 24.56
CA VAL A 435 10.77 18.12 23.83
C VAL A 435 12.19 18.16 24.37
N VAL A 436 13.15 17.71 23.57
CA VAL A 436 14.57 17.64 23.97
C VAL A 436 15.35 18.89 23.61
N ASP A 437 14.95 19.64 22.58
CA ASP A 437 15.53 20.95 22.23
C ASP A 437 14.47 21.82 21.58
N GLN A 438 14.66 23.14 21.65
CA GLN A 438 13.79 24.10 21.00
C GLN A 438 14.54 25.36 20.60
N PHE A 439 14.23 25.90 19.43
CA PHE A 439 14.90 27.09 18.92
C PHE A 439 14.04 27.84 17.90
N THR A 440 14.38 29.11 17.70
CA THR A 440 13.80 29.93 16.64
C THR A 440 14.76 30.01 15.44
N SER A 441 14.19 30.04 14.24
CA SER A 441 14.91 30.14 12.97
C SER A 441 14.16 31.09 12.02
N THR A 442 14.81 31.48 10.93
CA THR A 442 14.22 32.26 9.84
C THR A 442 13.74 31.36 8.69
N THR A 443 13.85 30.04 8.84
CA THR A 443 13.50 29.06 7.81
C THR A 443 12.84 27.83 8.43
N THR A 444 11.98 27.19 7.65
CA THR A 444 11.40 25.89 7.98
C THR A 444 12.13 24.70 7.37
N THR A 445 13.06 24.94 6.44
CA THR A 445 13.85 23.87 5.86
C THR A 445 15.01 23.53 6.78
N LEU A 446 15.03 22.28 7.20
CA LEU A 446 16.01 21.73 8.14
C LEU A 446 16.54 20.41 7.60
N SER A 447 17.82 20.13 7.87
CA SER A 447 18.48 18.90 7.49
C SER A 447 19.25 18.35 8.65
N ALA A 448 19.00 17.09 8.99
CA ALA A 448 19.60 16.47 10.14
C ALA A 448 20.65 15.44 9.76
N LEU A 449 21.71 15.40 10.57
CA LEU A 449 22.74 14.39 10.57
C LEU A 449 22.48 13.42 11.72
N TYR A 450 22.87 12.15 11.54
CA TYR A 450 22.64 11.08 12.52
C TYR A 450 23.29 11.33 13.89
N ASP A 451 24.17 12.31 14.05
CA ASP A 451 24.83 12.65 15.32
C ASP A 451 24.11 13.75 16.13
N GLY A 452 22.85 14.05 15.81
CA GLY A 452 22.08 15.08 16.51
C GLY A 452 22.41 16.51 16.05
N LYS A 453 23.05 16.67 14.88
CA LYS A 453 23.24 18.00 14.28
C LYS A 453 22.15 18.33 13.28
N ILE A 454 21.63 19.55 13.36
CA ILE A 454 20.64 20.08 12.43
C ILE A 454 21.25 21.29 11.71
N ALA A 455 21.31 21.22 10.38
CA ALA A 455 21.68 22.32 9.53
C ALA A 455 20.44 23.07 9.05
N LEU A 456 20.52 24.40 9.08
CA LEU A 456 19.53 25.29 8.49
C LEU A 456 20.20 26.48 7.81
N ILE A 457 19.46 27.13 6.92
CA ILE A 457 19.90 28.32 6.20
C ILE A 457 19.31 29.54 6.88
N ASP A 458 20.16 30.39 7.45
CA ASP A 458 19.78 31.72 7.94
C ASP A 458 20.00 32.74 6.83
N ALA A 459 18.93 33.08 6.11
CA ALA A 459 18.93 34.09 5.07
C ALA A 459 17.88 35.16 5.39
N PRO A 460 18.20 36.45 5.23
CA PRO A 460 17.23 37.51 5.46
C PRO A 460 16.04 37.36 4.50
N GLN A 461 14.84 37.22 5.06
CA GLN A 461 13.61 37.16 4.27
C GLN A 461 13.25 38.55 3.73
N LYS A 462 12.73 38.58 2.50
CA LYS A 462 12.38 39.83 1.81
C LYS A 462 11.28 40.56 2.59
N GLY A 463 11.64 41.67 3.23
CA GLY A 463 10.70 42.53 3.96
C GLY A 463 10.75 42.40 5.49
N ALA A 464 11.52 41.45 6.04
CA ALA A 464 11.75 41.37 7.47
C ALA A 464 12.88 42.34 7.88
N PRO A 465 12.69 43.24 8.86
CA PRO A 465 13.71 44.16 9.35
C PRO A 465 14.80 43.47 10.20
N PHE A 466 15.03 42.17 10.03
CA PHE A 466 16.06 41.45 10.77
C PHE A 466 17.44 41.93 10.30
N PHE A 467 18.17 42.48 11.28
CA PHE A 467 19.53 43.03 11.26
C PHE A 467 20.37 42.55 10.08
N GLY A 468 21.00 43.49 9.37
CA GLY A 468 21.92 43.33 8.23
C GLY A 468 23.03 42.30 8.43
N THR A 469 22.63 41.05 8.58
CA THR A 469 23.45 39.90 8.87
C THR A 469 23.67 39.17 7.56
N THR A 470 24.93 38.82 7.34
CA THR A 470 25.33 38.07 6.16
C THR A 470 24.61 36.70 6.19
N PRO A 471 24.03 36.24 5.07
CA PRO A 471 23.48 34.90 4.97
C PRO A 471 24.48 33.87 5.52
N ALA A 472 23.98 32.91 6.27
CA ALA A 472 24.81 31.95 6.96
C ALA A 472 24.17 30.57 6.94
N VAL A 473 25.01 29.54 6.99
CA VAL A 473 24.57 28.21 7.38
C VAL A 473 24.72 28.11 8.88
N MET A 474 23.62 27.77 9.55
CA MET A 474 23.56 27.58 10.99
C MET A 474 23.49 26.09 11.26
N VAL A 475 24.38 25.60 12.11
CA VAL A 475 24.36 24.21 12.57
C VAL A 475 24.03 24.20 14.05
N ARG A 476 22.91 23.57 14.40
CA ARG A 476 22.50 23.30 15.78
C ARG A 476 23.05 21.95 16.19
N ASP A 477 23.78 21.92 17.29
CA ASP A 477 24.00 20.69 18.05
C ASP A 477 22.85 20.56 19.05
N VAL A 478 21.99 19.56 18.85
CA VAL A 478 20.78 19.33 19.67
C VAL A 478 21.18 18.93 21.10
N HIS A 479 22.22 18.11 21.27
CA HIS A 479 22.66 17.64 22.57
C HIS A 479 23.39 18.74 23.36
N ALA A 480 24.23 19.52 22.70
CA ALA A 480 24.98 20.60 23.33
C ALA A 480 24.17 21.92 23.42
N HIS A 481 22.95 21.96 22.86
CA HIS A 481 22.14 23.16 22.72
C HIS A 481 22.91 24.36 22.18
N ARG A 482 23.80 24.13 21.20
CA ARG A 482 24.75 25.14 20.71
C ARG A 482 24.58 25.40 19.23
N TRP A 483 24.63 26.68 18.86
CA TRP A 483 24.71 27.11 17.46
C TRP A 483 26.14 27.31 17.00
N THR A 484 26.43 26.83 15.80
CA THR A 484 27.58 27.22 15.01
C THR A 484 27.10 27.97 13.78
N ARG A 485 27.38 29.28 13.74
CA ARG A 485 27.08 30.14 12.59
C ARG A 485 28.26 30.19 11.65
N ILE A 486 28.02 29.93 10.37
CA ILE A 486 29.06 29.92 9.33
C ILE A 486 28.64 30.89 8.24
N PRO A 487 29.26 32.09 8.16
CA PRO A 487 28.94 33.05 7.12
C PRO A 487 29.13 32.46 5.73
N ALA A 488 28.09 32.55 4.91
CA ALA A 488 28.02 31.94 3.60
C ALA A 488 27.51 32.99 2.61
N ALA A 489 28.43 33.84 2.14
CA ALA A 489 28.11 34.81 1.12
C ALA A 489 27.53 34.11 -0.13
N GLY A 490 26.62 34.77 -0.84
CA GLY A 490 26.03 34.27 -2.10
C GLY A 490 25.03 33.12 -1.98
N ILE A 491 24.59 32.76 -0.77
CA ILE A 491 23.26 32.16 -0.62
C ILE A 491 22.27 33.20 -1.17
N PRO A 492 21.39 32.86 -2.12
CA PRO A 492 20.33 33.77 -2.55
C PRO A 492 19.52 34.25 -1.34
N THR A 493 18.84 35.38 -1.43
CA THR A 493 17.95 35.85 -0.33
C THR A 493 16.47 35.58 -0.64
N GLN A 494 16.19 34.80 -1.68
CA GLN A 494 14.83 34.56 -2.17
C GLN A 494 14.22 33.29 -1.57
N PRO A 495 12.92 33.29 -1.23
CA PRO A 495 12.21 32.11 -0.76
C PRO A 495 12.22 30.98 -1.80
N GLY A 496 12.31 29.73 -1.34
CA GLY A 496 12.39 28.53 -2.19
C GLY A 496 13.73 27.80 -2.16
N PHE A 497 14.54 27.98 -1.11
CA PHE A 497 15.80 27.24 -0.97
C PHE A 497 15.58 25.73 -0.97
N VAL A 498 16.49 25.07 -1.66
CA VAL A 498 16.68 23.63 -1.54
C VAL A 498 17.16 23.32 -0.13
N GLU A 499 16.54 22.32 0.49
CA GLU A 499 16.94 21.85 1.81
C GLU A 499 18.46 21.56 1.85
N PRO A 500 19.16 22.01 2.91
CA PRO A 500 20.56 21.63 3.07
C PRO A 500 20.67 20.10 3.08
N VAL A 501 21.81 19.55 2.65
CA VAL A 501 22.06 18.11 2.78
C VAL A 501 23.41 17.86 3.40
N TRP A 502 23.50 16.83 4.22
CA TRP A 502 24.76 16.40 4.80
C TRP A 502 25.52 15.50 3.83
N LEU A 503 26.77 15.85 3.56
CA LEU A 503 27.76 15.09 2.80
C LEU A 503 28.91 14.76 3.77
N GLY A 504 28.83 13.60 4.40
CA GLY A 504 29.67 13.27 5.56
C GLY A 504 29.52 14.31 6.67
N ASP A 505 30.63 14.89 7.11
CA ASP A 505 30.68 15.96 8.12
C ASP A 505 30.43 17.37 7.56
N THR A 506 30.14 17.51 6.26
CA THR A 506 29.92 18.81 5.60
C THR A 506 28.46 19.01 5.21
N VAL A 507 28.03 20.26 5.09
CA VAL A 507 26.68 20.63 4.65
C VAL A 507 26.77 21.20 3.25
N VAL A 508 26.00 20.67 2.31
CA VAL A 508 25.86 21.22 0.97
C VAL A 508 24.56 22.02 0.87
N VAL A 509 24.67 23.24 0.34
CA VAL A 509 23.55 24.15 0.14
C VAL A 509 23.50 24.60 -1.32
N GLY A 510 22.30 24.62 -1.91
CA GLY A 510 22.09 25.22 -3.22
C GLY A 510 22.25 26.74 -3.18
N ALA A 511 22.98 27.30 -4.16
CA ALA A 511 23.20 28.73 -4.34
C ALA A 511 22.82 29.17 -5.76
N ARG A 512 22.72 30.49 -5.98
CA ARG A 512 22.28 31.07 -7.27
C ARG A 512 23.13 30.56 -8.44
N ASP A 513 24.45 30.50 -8.23
CA ASP A 513 25.43 30.16 -9.26
C ASP A 513 26.09 28.79 -9.00
N GLY A 514 25.52 27.98 -8.10
CA GLY A 514 25.99 26.62 -7.85
C GLY A 514 25.71 26.06 -6.47
N PHE A 515 26.74 25.55 -5.80
CA PHE A 515 26.63 24.92 -4.49
C PHE A 515 27.63 25.52 -3.51
N LEU A 516 27.26 25.55 -2.25
CA LEU A 516 28.15 25.86 -1.14
C LEU A 516 28.39 24.59 -0.35
N VAL A 517 29.64 24.15 -0.26
CA VAL A 517 30.07 23.07 0.62
C VAL A 517 30.61 23.71 1.89
N VAL A 518 29.88 23.54 2.98
CA VAL A 518 30.15 24.19 4.26
C VAL A 518 30.72 23.16 5.22
N ASN A 519 31.91 23.43 5.77
CA ASN A 519 32.53 22.59 6.79
C ASN A 519 32.28 23.22 8.17
N PRO A 520 31.41 22.64 9.03
CA PRO A 520 31.09 23.21 10.32
C PRO A 520 32.25 23.19 11.31
N ARG A 521 33.12 22.17 11.22
CA ARG A 521 34.30 22.03 12.09
C ARG A 521 35.34 23.11 11.79
N GLN A 522 35.61 23.35 10.51
CA GLN A 522 36.57 24.35 10.05
C GLN A 522 35.99 25.76 9.92
N ARG A 523 34.66 25.90 10.00
CA ARG A 523 33.92 27.14 9.72
C ARG A 523 34.27 27.75 8.36
N SER A 524 34.49 26.90 7.37
CA SER A 524 34.86 27.28 6.02
C SER A 524 33.74 27.00 5.03
N VAL A 525 33.70 27.78 3.94
CA VAL A 525 32.74 27.63 2.84
C VAL A 525 33.51 27.51 1.53
N THR A 526 33.31 26.40 0.83
CA THR A 526 33.86 26.18 -0.50
C THR A 526 32.75 26.33 -1.53
N ARG A 527 32.94 27.20 -2.52
CA ARG A 527 31.99 27.36 -3.63
C ARG A 527 32.27 26.34 -4.73
N ARG A 528 31.21 25.74 -5.25
CA ARG A 528 31.24 24.87 -6.43
C ARG A 528 30.31 25.44 -7.50
N PRO A 529 30.68 25.35 -8.79
CA PRO A 529 29.84 25.86 -9.87
C PRO A 529 28.53 25.06 -9.97
N ALA A 530 27.48 25.70 -10.50
CA ALA A 530 26.23 25.02 -10.81
C ALA A 530 26.46 23.91 -11.82
N GLN A 531 25.95 22.73 -11.48
CA GLN A 531 26.01 21.56 -12.35
C GLN A 531 24.70 21.37 -13.13
N CYS A 532 23.62 22.06 -12.75
CA CYS A 532 22.46 22.26 -13.62
C CYS A 532 22.93 23.06 -14.86
N LEU A 533 22.69 22.56 -16.07
CA LEU A 533 23.30 23.08 -17.31
C LEU A 533 23.22 24.61 -17.46
N PRO A 534 24.35 25.32 -17.47
CA PRO A 534 24.41 26.68 -17.98
C PRO A 534 24.68 26.59 -19.50
N GLY A 535 23.71 26.93 -20.35
CA GLY A 535 24.07 27.32 -21.73
C GLY A 535 23.16 26.93 -22.90
N THR A 536 22.08 26.16 -22.74
CA THR A 536 21.19 25.83 -23.89
C THR A 536 19.71 26.15 -23.67
N LEU A 537 19.34 26.54 -22.46
CA LEU A 537 17.99 26.96 -22.11
C LEU A 537 18.06 28.44 -21.77
N THR A 538 17.29 29.23 -22.50
CA THR A 538 17.42 30.68 -22.54
C THR A 538 17.16 31.32 -21.18
N HIS A 539 16.32 30.74 -20.31
CA HIS A 539 16.12 31.17 -18.92
C HIS A 539 15.57 29.96 -18.10
N ASP A 540 15.87 29.90 -16.80
CA ASP A 540 15.14 29.12 -15.77
C ASP A 540 15.35 27.59 -15.64
N LEU A 541 16.59 27.09 -15.54
CA LEU A 541 16.83 25.85 -14.79
C LEU A 541 17.10 26.19 -13.33
N SER A 542 16.16 25.86 -12.43
CA SER A 542 16.33 26.01 -10.98
C SER A 542 16.63 24.66 -10.34
N LEU A 543 17.58 24.65 -9.40
CA LEU A 543 17.79 23.50 -8.53
C LEU A 543 16.54 23.34 -7.66
N ARG A 544 15.88 22.18 -7.73
CA ARG A 544 14.66 21.90 -6.96
C ARG A 544 14.94 21.04 -5.74
N SER A 545 15.82 20.06 -5.88
CA SER A 545 16.23 19.22 -4.76
C SER A 545 17.68 18.80 -4.89
N LEU A 546 18.29 18.62 -3.73
CA LEU A 546 19.62 18.05 -3.58
C LEU A 546 19.44 16.87 -2.61
N THR A 547 20.07 15.73 -2.89
CA THR A 547 19.96 14.56 -2.02
C THR A 547 21.23 13.72 -2.12
N VAL A 548 21.74 13.27 -0.99
CA VAL A 548 22.89 12.37 -0.94
C VAL A 548 22.40 10.93 -0.93
N VAL A 549 22.91 10.12 -1.85
CA VAL A 549 22.63 8.68 -1.96
C VAL A 549 23.94 7.91 -2.04
N PRO A 550 23.95 6.60 -1.79
CA PRO A 550 25.10 5.77 -2.09
C PRO A 550 25.59 5.98 -3.53
N GLY A 551 26.87 6.29 -3.72
CA GLY A 551 27.50 6.48 -5.02
C GLY A 551 27.53 7.91 -5.57
N ALA A 552 26.58 8.79 -5.22
CA ALA A 552 26.56 10.18 -5.69
C ALA A 552 25.69 11.14 -4.86
N VAL A 553 25.92 12.44 -5.03
CA VAL A 553 24.99 13.50 -4.66
C VAL A 553 24.11 13.82 -5.87
N LEU A 554 22.80 13.64 -5.72
CA LEU A 554 21.82 13.90 -6.77
C LEU A 554 21.37 15.35 -6.71
N ALA A 555 21.66 16.11 -7.76
CA ALA A 555 21.07 17.41 -8.01
C ALA A 555 19.92 17.26 -9.02
N VAL A 556 18.70 17.57 -8.59
CA VAL A 556 17.52 17.55 -9.46
C VAL A 556 17.16 18.98 -9.85
N CYS A 557 17.31 19.27 -11.14
CA CYS A 557 17.09 20.56 -11.75
C CYS A 557 15.76 20.53 -12.52
N PHE A 558 14.98 21.61 -12.43
CA PHE A 558 13.74 21.78 -13.16
C PHE A 558 13.82 23.01 -14.04
N GLY A 559 13.34 22.89 -15.27
CA GLY A 559 13.26 24.02 -16.17
C GLY A 559 12.18 23.85 -17.22
N SER A 560 11.94 24.91 -17.99
CA SER A 560 11.00 24.89 -19.10
C SER A 560 11.71 25.24 -20.42
N ARG A 561 11.38 24.51 -21.48
CA ARG A 561 11.85 24.80 -22.84
C ARG A 561 10.64 24.78 -23.78
N GLY A 562 10.29 25.93 -24.35
CA GLY A 562 9.18 26.02 -25.32
C GLY A 562 7.84 25.53 -24.76
N GLY A 563 7.57 25.76 -23.47
CA GLY A 563 6.35 25.31 -22.79
C GLY A 563 6.38 23.87 -22.26
N SER A 564 7.39 23.06 -22.63
CA SER A 564 7.59 21.73 -22.05
C SER A 564 8.46 21.81 -20.79
N VAL A 565 7.97 21.25 -19.69
CA VAL A 565 8.75 21.07 -18.46
C VAL A 565 9.75 19.92 -18.68
N MET A 566 10.99 20.16 -18.27
CA MET A 566 12.08 19.18 -18.28
C MET A 566 12.62 19.02 -16.86
N THR A 567 12.89 17.77 -16.48
CA THR A 567 13.66 17.44 -15.28
C THR A 567 15.03 16.94 -15.69
N GLU A 568 16.10 17.52 -15.15
CA GLU A 568 17.47 17.01 -15.27
C GLU A 568 17.92 16.48 -13.91
N ILE A 569 18.41 15.24 -13.87
CA ILE A 569 19.03 14.63 -12.69
C ILE A 569 20.52 14.54 -12.96
N VAL A 570 21.33 15.15 -12.11
CA VAL A 570 22.80 15.18 -12.22
C VAL A 570 23.38 14.45 -11.02
N GLY A 571 24.17 13.40 -11.28
CA GLY A 571 24.98 12.73 -10.25
C GLY A 571 26.33 13.39 -10.08
N LEU A 572 26.68 13.73 -8.83
CA LEU A 572 27.93 14.37 -8.47
C LEU A 572 28.73 13.49 -7.51
N ARG A 573 30.05 13.41 -7.68
CA ARG A 573 30.95 12.62 -6.83
C ARG A 573 32.27 13.32 -6.55
#